data_AF-A0A5S5CEU0-F1
#
_entry.id   AF-A0A5S5CEU0-F1
#
_cell.length_a   1.000
_cell.length_b   1.000
_cell.length_c   1.000
_cell.angle_alpha   90.00
_cell.angle_beta   90.00
_cell.angle_gamma   90.00
#
_symmetry.space_group_name_H-M   'P 1'
#
loop_
_entity.id
_entity.type
_entity.pdbx_description
1 polymer ?
#
loop_
_entity_poly.entity_id
_entity_poly.type
_entity_poly.pdbx_seq_one_letter_code
_entity_poly.pdbx_strand_id
1 'polypeptide(L)' 'MQDDPNREVDYVLVKVIESRPVSNRIAEDLGVKHESPQIIYVKDRAKYWTASHSAVTSAHMAAVLN' A
#
# COMPACT_ATOMS: atom_id res chain seq x y z
N MET A 1 8.79 -18.56 9.49
CA MET A 1 8.32 -17.40 8.68
C MET A 1 9.58 -16.61 8.38
N GLN A 2 9.86 -16.29 7.11
CA GLN A 2 11.07 -15.53 6.79
C GLN A 2 10.77 -14.07 7.14
N ASP A 3 11.21 -13.64 8.33
CA ASP A 3 10.89 -12.37 8.96
C ASP A 3 11.90 -11.25 8.63
N ASP A 4 12.46 -11.23 7.41
CA ASP A 4 13.27 -10.07 6.96
C ASP A 4 12.48 -9.30 5.89
N PRO A 5 11.97 -8.09 6.19
CA PRO A 5 11.31 -7.26 5.20
C PRO A 5 12.30 -6.87 4.08
N ASN A 6 11.82 -6.74 2.85
CA ASN A 6 12.67 -6.33 1.73
C ASN A 6 13.21 -4.92 2.01
N ARG A 7 14.53 -4.82 2.25
CA ARG A 7 15.21 -3.58 2.63
C ARG A 7 15.37 -2.57 1.49
N GLU A 8 15.07 -2.98 0.26
CA GLU A 8 15.06 -2.10 -0.91
C GLU A 8 13.71 -1.37 -1.07
N VAL A 9 12.73 -1.66 -0.21
CA VAL A 9 11.39 -1.07 -0.25
C VAL A 9 11.12 -0.29 1.03
N ASP A 10 10.67 0.94 0.87
CA ASP A 10 10.18 1.77 1.97
C ASP A 10 8.75 1.37 2.35
N TYR A 11 8.53 1.09 3.62
CA TYR A 11 7.21 0.79 4.17
C TYR A 11 6.68 1.99 4.96
N VAL A 12 5.54 2.54 4.51
CA VAL A 12 4.91 3.70 5.14
C VAL A 12 3.48 3.35 5.54
N LEU A 13 3.10 3.69 6.77
CA LEU A 13 1.73 3.53 7.27
C LEU A 13 1.04 4.89 7.36
N VAL A 14 -0.11 5.01 6.71
CA VAL A 14 -0.99 6.18 6.81
C VAL A 14 -2.21 5.79 7.64
N LYS A 15 -2.43 6.48 8.75
CA LYS A 15 -3.64 6.29 9.54
C LYS A 15 -4.76 7.15 8.97
N VAL A 16 -5.77 6.49 8.40
CA VAL A 16 -6.81 7.14 7.57
C VAL A 16 -7.63 8.17 8.36
N ILE A 17 -7.94 7.88 9.62
CA ILE A 17 -8.81 8.75 10.43
C ILE A 17 -8.06 10.03 10.85
N GLU A 18 -6.81 9.89 11.29
CA GLU A 18 -5.97 11.00 11.74
C GLU A 18 -5.40 11.82 10.58
N SER A 19 -5.32 11.26 9.37
CA SER A 19 -4.66 11.87 8.21
C SER A 19 -5.54 11.87 6.95
N ARG A 20 -6.85 12.12 7.09
CA ARG A 20 -7.81 12.13 5.98
C ARG A 20 -7.36 12.94 4.75
N PRO A 21 -6.83 14.18 4.88
CA PRO A 21 -6.38 14.92 3.71
C PRO A 21 -5.25 14.22 2.96
N VAL A 22 -4.28 13.64 3.68
CA VAL A 22 -3.16 12.89 3.09
C VAL A 22 -3.66 11.60 2.44
N SER A 23 -4.52 10.86 3.13
CA SER A 23 -5.07 9.59 2.63
C SER A 23 -5.91 9.78 1.36
N ASN A 24 -6.74 10.82 1.30
CA ASN A 24 -7.48 11.18 0.09
C ASN A 24 -6.54 11.60 -1.04
N ARG A 25 -5.52 12.41 -0.74
CA ARG A 25 -4.56 12.88 -1.73
C ARG A 25 -3.78 11.73 -2.37
N ILE A 26 -3.37 10.73 -1.60
CA ILE A 26 -2.73 9.52 -2.12
C ILE A 26 -3.63 8.81 -3.13
N ALA A 27 -4.93 8.68 -2.82
CA ALA A 27 -5.88 8.03 -3.71
C ALA A 27 -6.06 8.81 -5.03
N GLU A 28 -6.13 10.15 -4.95
CA GLU A 28 -6.22 11.04 -6.11
C GLU A 28 -4.95 10.99 -6.97
N ASP A 29 -3.77 11.20 -6.38
CA ASP A 29 -2.49 11.27 -7.08
C ASP A 29 -2.15 9.94 -7.78
N LEU A 30 -2.49 8.81 -7.15
CA LEU A 30 -2.25 7.48 -7.71
C LEU A 30 -3.42 6.97 -8.57
N GLY A 31 -4.54 7.69 -8.62
CA GLY A 31 -5.76 7.28 -9.34
C GLY A 31 -6.28 5.92 -8.87
N VAL A 32 -6.26 5.65 -7.56
CA VAL A 32 -6.83 4.45 -6.95
C VAL A 32 -8.13 4.78 -6.23
N LYS A 33 -9.02 3.79 -6.10
CA LYS A 33 -10.19 3.94 -5.23
C LYS A 33 -9.72 4.04 -3.77
N HIS A 34 -10.22 5.03 -3.03
CA HIS A 34 -9.94 5.15 -1.60
C HIS A 34 -10.65 4.01 -0.85
N GLU A 35 -9.87 3.18 -0.15
CA GLU A 35 -10.36 2.04 0.62
C GLU A 35 -9.58 1.90 1.93
N SER A 36 -10.18 1.25 2.93
CA SER A 36 -9.53 0.99 4.22
C SER A 36 -10.04 -0.32 4.82
N PRO A 37 -9.17 -1.28 5.19
CA PRO A 37 -7.71 -1.28 4.99
C PRO A 37 -7.32 -1.42 3.51
N GLN A 38 -6.20 -0.81 3.12
CA GLN A 38 -5.67 -0.87 1.76
C GLN A 38 -4.13 -0.81 1.76
N ILE A 39 -3.50 -1.58 0.88
CA ILE A 39 -2.07 -1.51 0.56
C ILE A 39 -1.94 -1.00 -0.87
N ILE A 40 -0.98 -0.10 -1.09
CA ILE A 40 -0.62 0.40 -2.41
C ILE A 40 0.89 0.24 -2.55
N TYR A 41 1.32 -0.57 -3.52
CA TYR A 41 2.72 -0.64 -3.91
C TYR A 41 2.96 0.38 -5.04
N VAL A 42 3.82 1.35 -4.77
CA VAL A 42 4.18 2.43 -5.69
C VAL A 42 5.54 2.11 -6.30
N LYS A 43 5.64 2.17 -7.63
CA LYS A 43 6.88 2.00 -8.39
C LYS A 43 6.93 3.03 -9.50
N ASP A 44 8.10 3.61 -9.74
CA ASP A 44 8.31 4.62 -10.79
C ASP A 44 7.28 5.78 -10.73
N ARG A 45 6.95 6.20 -9.50
CA ARG A 45 5.95 7.26 -9.18
C ARG A 45 4.51 6.96 -9.61
N ALA A 46 4.17 5.71 -9.87
CA ALA A 46 2.82 5.27 -10.22
C ALA A 46 2.35 4.10 -9.34
N LYS A 47 1.04 3.88 -9.29
CA LYS A 47 0.50 2.64 -8.70
C LYS A 47 1.00 1.45 -9.51
N TYR A 48 1.68 0.51 -8.85
CA TYR A 48 2.07 -0.76 -9.46
C TYR A 48 1.06 -1.86 -9.10
N TRP A 49 0.65 -1.89 -7.82
CA TRP A 49 -0.30 -2.89 -7.33
C TRP A 49 -1.08 -2.38 -6.13
N THR A 50 -2.30 -2.89 -5.93
CA THR A 50 -3.11 -2.57 -4.76
C THR A 50 -3.85 -3.81 -4.25
N ALA A 51 -4.06 -3.87 -2.94
CA ALA A 51 -5.02 -4.78 -2.32
C ALA A 51 -5.82 -4.05 -1.24
N SER A 52 -7.08 -4.46 -1.02
CA SER A 52 -7.94 -3.89 0.00
C SER A 52 -8.68 -4.98 0.77
N HIS A 53 -9.19 -4.63 1.96
CA HIS A 53 -10.01 -5.49 2.80
C HIS A 53 -9.39 -6.87 3.05
N SER A 54 -10.07 -7.97 2.67
CA SER A 54 -9.61 -9.35 2.87
C SER A 54 -8.37 -9.71 2.04
N ALA A 55 -8.03 -8.92 1.02
CA ALA A 55 -6.85 -9.16 0.20
C ALA A 55 -5.55 -8.62 0.84
N VAL A 56 -5.64 -7.86 1.92
CA VAL A 56 -4.48 -7.36 2.68
C VAL A 56 -3.88 -8.53 3.49
N THR A 57 -2.99 -9.30 2.87
CA THR A 57 -2.32 -10.45 3.49
C THR A 57 -0.82 -10.44 3.18
N SER A 58 0.01 -10.99 4.08
CA SER A 58 1.45 -11.12 3.85
C SER A 58 1.79 -11.95 2.62
N ALA A 59 0.97 -12.96 2.30
CA ALA A 59 1.14 -13.79 1.12
C ALA A 59 0.98 -12.99 -0.18
N HIS A 60 -0.03 -12.12 -0.26
CA HIS A 60 -0.22 -11.25 -1.42
C HIS A 60 0.88 -10.20 -1.54
N MET A 61 1.36 -9.64 -0.43
CA MET A 61 2.49 -8.71 -0.47
C MET A 61 3.76 -9.39 -0.97
N ALA A 62 4.10 -10.57 -0.45
CA ALA A 62 5.30 -11.31 -0.85
C ALA A 62 5.27 -11.72 -2.33
N ALA A 63 4.09 -11.91 -2.92
CA ALA A 63 3.96 -12.25 -4.35
C ALA A 63 4.27 -11.09 -5.30
N VAL A 64 4.23 -9.83 -4.81
CA VAL A 64 4.45 -8.63 -5.64
C VAL A 64 5.75 -7.90 -5.33
N LEU A 65 6.30 -8.12 -4.14
CA LEU A 65 7.63 -7.67 -3.73
C LEU A 65 8.64 -8.65 -4.35
N ASN A 66 9.28 -8.22 -5.44
CA ASN A 66 10.37 -8.97 -6.09
C ASN A 66 11.71 -8.64 -5.46
#